data_AF-A0A352SAW5-F1
#
_entry.id   AF-A0A352SAW5-F1
#
_cell.length_a   1.000
_cell.length_b   1.000
_cell.length_c   1.000
_cell.angle_alpha   90.00
_cell.angle_beta   90.00
_cell.angle_gamma   90.00
#
_symmetry.space_group_name_H-M   'P 1'
#
loop_
_entity.id
_entity.type
_entity.pdbx_description
1 polymer ?
#
loop_
_entity_poly.entity_id
_entity_poly.type
_entity_poly.pdbx_seq_one_letter_code
_entity_poly.pdbx_strand_id
1 'polypeptide(L)' 'VHPNDHVNCSQSSNDSFPTAMHIAATRAIQQTLLPSLEKIQQTFAKKVEA' A
#
# COMPACT_ATOMS: atom_id res chain seq x y z
N VAL A 1 -6.82 -26.67 13.22
CA VAL A 1 -5.97 -25.46 13.37
C VAL A 1 -6.69 -24.50 14.29
N HIS A 2 -6.13 -24.17 15.46
CA HIS A 2 -6.77 -23.22 16.38
C HIS A 2 -6.35 -21.79 16.00
N PRO A 3 -7.28 -20.83 15.77
CA PRO A 3 -6.94 -19.51 15.22
C PRO A 3 -5.92 -18.74 16.08
N ASN A 4 -6.09 -18.74 17.39
CA ASN A 4 -5.17 -18.04 18.27
C ASN A 4 -3.82 -18.76 18.38
N ASP A 5 -3.85 -20.07 18.59
CA ASP A 5 -2.63 -20.81 18.96
C ASP A 5 -1.76 -21.15 17.75
N HIS A 6 -2.34 -21.12 16.54
CA HIS A 6 -1.64 -21.47 15.30
C HIS A 6 -1.45 -20.26 14.38
N VAL A 7 -2.49 -19.43 14.15
CA VAL A 7 -2.40 -18.31 13.18
C VAL A 7 -1.87 -17.04 13.85
N ASN A 8 -2.38 -16.71 15.03
CA ASN A 8 -1.92 -15.57 15.84
C ASN A 8 -0.80 -15.96 16.83
N CYS A 9 -0.15 -17.11 16.62
CA CYS A 9 0.90 -17.59 17.50
C CYS A 9 2.09 -16.61 17.47
N SER A 10 2.58 -16.22 18.65
CA SER A 10 3.65 -15.21 18.81
C SER A 10 3.33 -13.83 18.23
N GLN A 11 2.07 -13.56 17.92
CA GLN A 11 1.59 -12.27 17.44
C GLN A 11 0.69 -11.60 18.47
N SER A 12 0.70 -10.28 18.47
CA SER A 12 -0.28 -9.45 19.18
C SER A 12 -1.10 -8.67 18.15
N SER A 13 -2.40 -8.52 18.39
CA SER A 13 -3.26 -7.65 17.58
C SER A 13 -2.74 -6.21 17.53
N ASN A 14 -2.09 -5.76 18.61
CA ASN A 14 -1.52 -4.41 18.73
C ASN A 14 -0.30 -4.19 17.83
N ASP A 15 0.38 -5.26 17.39
CA ASP A 15 1.53 -5.17 16.50
C ASP A 15 1.15 -5.58 15.06
N SER A 16 0.28 -6.58 14.93
CA SER A 16 -0.13 -7.14 13.64
C SER A 16 -1.04 -6.19 12.86
N PHE A 17 -1.94 -5.49 13.53
CA PHE A 17 -2.84 -4.53 12.89
C PHE A 17 -2.09 -3.32 12.29
N PRO A 18 -1.26 -2.56 13.05
CA PRO A 18 -0.49 -1.47 12.46
C PRO A 18 0.51 -1.96 11.39
N THR A 19 1.03 -3.17 11.51
CA THR A 19 1.86 -3.80 10.46
C THR A 19 1.06 -3.97 9.17
N ALA A 20 -0.13 -4.57 9.23
CA ALA A 20 -1.01 -4.74 8.07
C ALA A 20 -1.42 -3.39 7.46
N MET A 21 -1.67 -2.38 8.30
CA MET A 21 -2.00 -1.02 7.85
C MET A 21 -0.87 -0.39 7.05
N HIS A 22 0.38 -0.48 7.52
CA HIS A 22 1.53 0.03 6.78
C HIS A 22 1.73 -0.72 5.45
N ILE A 23 1.59 -2.05 5.44
CA ILE A 23 1.66 -2.83 4.20
C ILE A 23 0.61 -2.36 3.19
N ALA A 24 -0.64 -2.19 3.63
CA ALA A 24 -1.74 -1.74 2.77
C ALA A 24 -1.47 -0.33 2.23
N ALA A 25 -1.05 0.60 3.08
CA ALA A 25 -0.74 1.98 2.70
C ALA A 25 0.41 2.04 1.68
N THR A 26 1.52 1.34 1.94
CA THR A 26 2.66 1.27 1.01
C THR A 26 2.23 0.71 -0.34
N ARG A 27 1.44 -0.36 -0.37
CA ARG A 27 0.93 -0.92 -1.62
C ARG A 27 0.04 0.06 -2.37
N ALA A 28 -0.91 0.70 -1.69
CA ALA A 28 -1.79 1.69 -2.33
C ALA A 28 -1.02 2.87 -2.91
N ILE A 29 0.01 3.36 -2.20
CA ILE A 29 0.86 4.45 -2.67
C ILE A 29 1.65 4.02 -3.91
N GLN A 30 2.37 2.90 -3.82
CA GLN A 30 3.29 2.45 -4.88
C GLN A 30 2.55 1.96 -6.13
N GLN A 31 1.41 1.28 -5.97
CA GLN A 31 0.74 0.59 -7.06
C GLN A 31 -0.39 1.41 -7.69
N THR A 32 -0.93 2.39 -6.97
CA THR A 32 -2.08 3.17 -7.45
C THR A 32 -1.76 4.66 -7.52
N LEU A 33 -1.31 5.26 -6.42
CA LEU A 33 -1.15 6.71 -6.33
C LEU A 33 -0.02 7.23 -7.22
N LEU A 34 1.20 6.71 -7.04
CA LEU A 34 2.37 7.18 -7.79
C LEU A 34 2.19 7.00 -9.32
N PRO A 35 1.74 5.84 -9.83
CA PRO A 35 1.49 5.69 -11.26
C PRO A 35 0.41 6.64 -11.81
N SER A 36 -0.62 6.94 -11.00
CA SER A 36 -1.66 7.90 -11.40
C SER A 36 -1.09 9.33 -11.51
N LEU A 37 -0.25 9.72 -10.56
CA LEU A 37 0.43 11.02 -10.59
C LEU A 37 1.42 11.13 -11.76
N GLU A 38 2.20 10.08 -12.02
CA GLU A 38 3.09 10.00 -13.20
C GLU A 38 2.31 10.17 -14.51
N LYS A 39 1.16 9.50 -14.64
CA LYS A 39 0.30 9.64 -15.81
C LYS A 39 -0.19 11.07 -16.00
N ILE A 40 -0.59 11.74 -14.92
CA ILE A 40 -1.01 13.15 -14.96
C ILE A 40 0.16 14.03 -15.38
N GLN A 41 1.34 13.85 -14.77
CA GLN A 41 2.55 14.60 -15.10
C GLN A 41 2.91 14.46 -16.59
N GLN A 42 2.93 13.23 -17.12
CA GLN A 42 3.23 12.96 -18.52
C GLN A 42 2.19 13.59 -19.46
N THR A 43 0.91 13.61 -19.06
CA THR A 43 -0.15 14.23 -19.87
C THR A 43 0.06 15.74 -19.99
N PHE A 44 0.42 16.40 -18.89
CA PHE A 44 0.75 17.83 -18.93
C PHE A 44 2.04 18.11 -19.70
N ALA A 45 3.09 17.31 -19.52
CA ALA A 45 4.34 17.47 -20.28
C ALA A 45 4.10 17.45 -21.79
N LYS A 46 3.33 16.47 -22.29
CA LYS A 46 2.96 16.37 -23.71
C LYS A 46 2.17 17.57 -24.22
N LYS A 47 1.35 18.20 -23.38
CA LYS A 47 0.58 19.40 -23.75
C LYS A 47 1.44 20.67 -23.81
N VAL A 48 2.55 20.70 -23.09
CA VAL A 48 3.50 21.83 -23.11
C VAL A 48 4.42 21.74 -24.33
N GLU A 49 4.78 20.53 -24.75
CA GLU A 49 5.67 20.29 -25.89
C GLU A 49 4.99 20.43 -27.27
N ALA A 50 3.66 20.36 -27.34
CA ALA A 50 2.85 20.48 -28.56
C ALA A 50 2.41 21.92 -28.84
#